data_AF-A0A9Q3FKL5-F1
#
_entry.id   AF-A0A9Q3FKL5-F1
#
_cell.length_a   1.000
_cell.length_b   1.000
_cell.length_c   1.000
_cell.angle_alpha   90.00
_cell.angle_beta   90.00
_cell.angle_gamma   90.00
#
_symmetry.space_group_name_H-M   'P 1'
#
loop_
_entity.id
_entity.type
_entity.pdbx_description
1 polymer ?
#
loop_
_entity_poly.entity_id
_entity_poly.type
_entity_poly.pdbx_seq_one_letter_code
_entity_poly.pdbx_strand_id
1 'polypeptide(L)'
;MLDILIGQKEYTVKALVDNGAELTIIAENGSIKGGLSMRTLDMKLRGIGGHSTAIVVLAENTPIILPSGDERKIHFFVARGAVHTIVGRPFLDDNGIRLGNSQDQGEILSYKEPDGRRFCIPICSPEAKGWHIHPPKGMELCNSTQIE
;
A
#
# COMPACT_ATOMS: atom_id res chain seq x y z
N MET A 1 5.06 -4.46 5.42
CA MET A 1 5.37 -3.71 4.18
C MET A 1 4.92 -4.53 2.97
N LEU A 2 4.44 -3.87 1.92
CA LEU A 2 4.09 -4.49 0.64
C LEU A 2 5.04 -4.04 -0.46
N ASP A 3 5.40 -4.98 -1.34
CA ASP A 3 6.08 -4.65 -2.58
C ASP A 3 5.02 -4.38 -3.65
N ILE A 4 5.01 -3.17 -4.21
CA ILE A 4 4.08 -2.76 -5.26
C ILE A 4 4.87 -2.44 -6.52
N LEU A 5 4.42 -3.00 -7.64
CA LEU A 5 4.98 -2.72 -8.96
C LEU A 5 4.18 -1.59 -9.61
N ILE A 6 4.84 -0.51 -10.04
CA ILE A 6 4.23 0.69 -10.62
C ILE A 6 4.56 0.78 -12.09
N GLY A 7 3.62 1.27 -12.90
CA GLY A 7 3.85 1.57 -14.31
C GLY A 7 4.10 0.31 -15.13
N GLN A 8 3.25 -0.71 -15.01
CA GLN A 8 3.41 -1.98 -15.73
C GLN A 8 4.74 -2.71 -15.42
N LYS A 9 5.14 -2.75 -14.14
CA LYS A 9 6.36 -3.43 -13.64
C LYS A 9 7.67 -2.70 -13.88
N GLU A 10 7.63 -1.42 -14.23
CA GLU A 10 8.85 -0.63 -14.39
C GLU A 10 9.56 -0.37 -13.05
N TYR A 11 8.79 -0.22 -11.95
CA TYR A 11 9.36 0.18 -10.65
C TYR A 11 8.76 -0.62 -9.50
N THR A 12 9.60 -1.20 -8.65
CA THR A 12 9.18 -1.82 -7.38
C THR A 12 9.34 -0.83 -6.24
N VAL A 13 8.28 -0.60 -5.49
CA VAL A 13 8.31 0.23 -4.29
C VAL A 13 7.90 -0.61 -3.07
N LYS A 14 8.68 -0.49 -1.99
CA LYS A 14 8.29 -1.02 -0.68
C LYS A 14 7.43 0.02 0.04
N ALA A 15 6.17 -0.32 0.27
CA ALA A 15 5.21 0.56 0.91
C ALA A 15 4.84 0.09 2.32
N LEU A 16 4.70 1.03 3.24
CA LEU A 16 3.95 0.84 4.48
C LEU A 16 2.46 0.84 4.15
N VAL A 17 1.71 -0.07 4.76
CA VAL A 17 0.24 -0.08 4.66
C VAL A 17 -0.27 0.61 5.90
N ASP A 18 -1.04 1.68 5.73
CA ASP A 18 -1.48 2.52 6.84
C ASP A 18 -2.95 2.93 6.63
N ASN A 19 -3.85 2.35 7.42
CA ASN A 19 -5.28 2.71 7.37
C ASN A 19 -5.58 4.07 8.04
N GLY A 20 -4.64 4.63 8.81
CA GLY A 20 -4.73 5.96 9.40
C GLY A 20 -4.25 7.06 8.46
N ALA A 21 -3.47 6.72 7.43
CA ALA A 21 -3.00 7.69 6.44
C ALA A 21 -4.13 8.11 5.49
N GLU A 22 -4.38 9.42 5.41
CA GLU A 22 -5.41 10.01 4.55
C GLU A 22 -5.01 10.06 3.07
N LEU A 23 -3.75 9.78 2.76
CA LEU A 23 -3.18 9.89 1.42
C LEU A 23 -2.21 8.74 1.15
N THR A 24 -2.15 8.33 -0.11
CA THR A 24 -1.05 7.50 -0.59
C THR A 24 0.11 8.40 -1.00
N ILE A 25 1.27 8.15 -0.43
CA ILE A 25 2.49 8.93 -0.65
C ILE A 25 3.57 7.99 -1.21
N ILE A 26 4.22 8.41 -2.27
CA ILE A 26 5.42 7.76 -2.80
C ILE A 26 6.57 8.73 -2.67
N ALA A 27 7.68 8.26 -2.11
CA ALA A 27 8.90 9.07 -2.02
C ALA A 27 9.40 9.41 -3.43
N GLU A 28 9.84 10.65 -3.64
CA GLU A 28 10.46 11.09 -4.87
C GLU A 28 11.68 10.21 -5.15
N ASN A 29 11.59 9.42 -6.22
CA ASN A 29 12.68 8.64 -6.73
C ASN A 29 12.87 9.02 -8.20
N GLY A 30 14.11 9.22 -8.62
CA GLY A 30 14.46 9.59 -10.00
C GLY A 30 13.98 8.58 -11.06
N SER A 31 13.56 7.39 -10.64
CA SER A 31 12.98 6.35 -11.49
C SER A 31 11.50 6.56 -11.83
N ILE A 32 10.71 7.30 -11.05
CA ILE A 32 9.28 7.52 -11.36
C ILE A 32 9.19 8.51 -12.53
N LYS A 33 9.26 8.00 -13.77
CA LYS A 33 9.25 8.81 -15.00
C LYS A 33 8.61 8.05 -16.17
N GLY A 34 7.73 8.73 -16.89
CA GLY A 34 7.22 8.28 -18.19
C GLY A 34 5.86 7.59 -18.11
N GLY A 35 5.03 7.79 -19.13
CA GLY A 35 3.76 7.07 -19.34
C GLY A 35 2.60 7.37 -18.38
N LEU A 36 2.86 7.94 -17.20
CA LEU A 36 1.84 8.23 -16.18
C LEU A 36 1.20 9.61 -16.36
N SER A 37 -0.11 9.69 -16.14
CA SER A 37 -0.83 10.97 -16.05
C SER A 37 -0.46 11.67 -14.76
N MET A 38 0.37 12.71 -14.86
CA MET A 38 0.95 13.41 -13.72
C MET A 38 0.68 14.92 -13.79
N ARG A 39 0.36 15.50 -12.64
CA ARG A 39 0.20 16.95 -12.45
C ARG A 39 1.21 17.45 -11.44
N THR A 40 1.95 18.50 -11.81
CA THR A 40 2.85 19.20 -10.87
C THR A 40 2.04 19.95 -9.82
N LEU A 41 2.50 19.86 -8.58
CA LEU A 41 1.94 20.54 -7.42
C LEU A 41 3.03 21.33 -6.71
N ASP A 42 2.63 22.36 -5.97
CA ASP A 42 3.45 23.03 -4.96
C ASP A 42 2.63 23.10 -3.68
N MET A 43 2.68 22.03 -2.90
CA MET A 43 1.94 21.94 -1.65
C MET A 43 2.83 21.36 -0.56
N LYS A 44 2.49 21.68 0.69
CA LYS A 44 3.18 21.17 1.88
C LYS A 44 2.19 20.36 2.71
N LEU A 45 2.57 19.12 3.00
CA LEU A 45 1.82 18.24 3.88
C LEU A 45 2.42 18.26 5.27
N ARG A 46 1.57 18.35 6.29
CA ARG A 46 1.98 18.33 7.68
C ARG A 46 1.56 17.02 8.32
N GLY A 47 2.53 16.26 8.81
CA GLY A 47 2.26 15.05 9.59
C GLY A 47 1.82 15.38 11.02
N ILE A 48 1.34 14.37 11.75
CA ILE A 48 0.90 14.52 13.16
C ILE A 48 2.03 15.03 14.08
N GLY A 49 3.28 14.69 13.78
CA GLY A 49 4.46 15.18 14.50
C GLY A 49 4.85 16.62 14.17
N GLY A 50 4.08 17.32 13.33
CA GLY A 50 4.31 18.71 12.94
C GLY A 50 5.31 18.91 11.80
N HIS A 51 6.02 17.85 11.37
CA HIS A 51 6.93 17.88 10.23
C HIS A 51 6.20 18.21 8.93
N SER A 52 6.82 19.05 8.11
CA SER A 52 6.31 19.46 6.81
C SER A 52 7.10 18.78 5.69
N THR A 53 6.38 18.12 4.78
CA THR A 53 6.93 17.47 3.60
C THR A 53 6.39 18.16 2.35
N ALA A 54 7.27 18.45 1.39
CA ALA A 54 6.86 19.01 0.11
C ALA A 54 6.28 17.91 -0.79
N ILE A 55 5.10 18.15 -1.36
CA ILE A 55 4.51 17.32 -2.39
C ILE A 55 4.62 18.07 -3.71
N VAL A 56 5.18 17.38 -4.70
CA VAL A 56 5.60 18.00 -5.96
C VAL A 56 4.82 17.49 -7.16
N VAL A 57 4.19 16.32 -7.04
CA VAL A 57 3.40 15.69 -8.11
C VAL A 57 2.20 14.97 -7.52
N LEU A 58 1.09 14.99 -8.24
CA LEU A 58 -0.02 14.04 -8.12
C LEU A 58 -0.03 13.15 -9.37
N ALA A 59 0.02 11.85 -9.17
CA ALA A 59 -0.18 10.85 -10.21
C ALA A 59 -1.55 10.19 -10.01
N GLU A 60 -2.31 10.10 -11.11
CA GLU A 60 -3.67 9.57 -11.08
C GLU A 60 -3.82 8.38 -12.02
N ASN A 61 -4.73 7.46 -11.68
CA ASN A 61 -5.06 6.29 -12.50
C ASN A 61 -3.83 5.47 -12.92
N THR A 62 -2.83 5.38 -12.04
CA THR A 62 -1.59 4.70 -12.35
C THR A 62 -1.78 3.18 -12.22
N PRO A 63 -1.48 2.38 -13.27
CA PRO A 63 -1.48 0.93 -13.16
C PRO A 63 -0.43 0.47 -12.16
N ILE A 64 -0.85 -0.41 -11.26
CA ILE A 64 0.03 -1.12 -10.35
C ILE A 64 -0.28 -2.61 -10.35
N ILE A 65 0.70 -3.42 -9.95
CA ILE A 65 0.51 -4.84 -9.68
C ILE A 65 0.78 -5.09 -8.21
N LEU A 66 -0.21 -5.69 -7.55
CA LEU A 66 -0.14 -6.09 -6.15
C LEU A 66 0.64 -7.40 -5.99
N PRO A 67 1.06 -7.76 -4.76
CA PRO A 67 1.70 -9.06 -4.51
C PRO A 67 0.86 -10.27 -4.93
N SER A 68 -0.47 -10.15 -4.99
CA SER A 68 -1.38 -11.18 -5.52
C SER A 68 -1.19 -11.45 -7.02
N GLY A 69 -0.59 -10.51 -7.75
CA GLY A 69 -0.49 -10.52 -9.21
C GLY A 69 -1.55 -9.68 -9.92
N ASP A 70 -2.56 -9.17 -9.19
CA ASP A 70 -3.65 -8.41 -9.79
C ASP A 70 -3.22 -7.00 -10.17
N GLU A 71 -3.67 -6.57 -11.35
CA GLU A 71 -3.52 -5.19 -11.79
C GLU A 71 -4.62 -4.32 -11.19
N ARG A 72 -4.24 -3.22 -10.53
CA ARG A 72 -5.15 -2.22 -9.97
C ARG A 72 -4.73 -0.81 -10.38
N LYS A 73 -5.60 0.17 -10.13
CA LYS A 73 -5.29 1.59 -10.33
C LYS A 73 -5.07 2.27 -8.98
N ILE A 74 -4.06 3.11 -8.90
CA ILE A 74 -3.74 3.90 -7.71
C ILE A 74 -3.60 5.38 -8.05
N HIS A 75 -3.97 6.21 -7.09
CA HIS A 75 -3.68 7.64 -7.08
C HIS A 75 -2.70 7.90 -5.93
N PHE A 76 -1.65 8.66 -6.20
CA PHE A 76 -0.65 8.95 -5.17
C PHE A 76 0.01 10.31 -5.37
N PHE A 77 0.50 10.83 -4.25
CA PHE A 77 1.30 12.04 -4.19
C PHE A 77 2.78 11.69 -4.14
N VAL A 78 3.60 12.41 -4.92
CA VAL A 78 5.05 12.29 -4.86
C VAL A 78 5.59 13.31 -3.89
N ALA A 79 6.26 12.81 -2.85
CA ALA A 79 6.81 13.62 -1.77
C ALA A 79 8.33 13.73 -1.88
N ARG A 80 8.87 14.95 -1.80
CA ARG A 80 10.31 15.20 -1.81
C ARG A 80 10.91 15.04 -0.42
N GLY A 81 12.09 14.41 -0.36
CA GLY A 81 12.88 14.23 0.85
C GLY A 81 12.86 12.79 1.38
N ALA A 82 13.45 12.59 2.57
CA ALA A 82 13.53 11.28 3.21
C ALA A 82 12.20 10.92 3.89
N VAL A 83 11.24 10.47 3.10
CA VAL A 83 9.93 9.98 3.57
C VAL A 83 9.72 8.52 3.21
N HIS A 84 8.91 7.83 4.01
CA HIS A 84 8.46 6.49 3.65
C HIS A 84 7.37 6.56 2.58
N THR A 85 7.38 5.57 1.67
CA THR A 85 6.22 5.30 0.83
C THR A 85 5.12 4.69 1.68
N ILE A 86 3.91 5.26 1.59
CA ILE A 86 2.73 4.85 2.33
C ILE A 86 1.60 4.60 1.35
N VAL A 87 0.94 3.46 1.50
CA VAL A 87 -0.35 3.16 0.89
C VAL A 87 -1.41 3.46 1.92
N GLY A 88 -2.12 4.56 1.68
CA GLY A 88 -3.10 5.09 2.61
C GLY A 88 -4.49 4.53 2.38
N ARG A 89 -5.38 4.88 3.32
CA ARG A 89 -6.79 4.50 3.34
C ARG A 89 -7.55 4.66 2.02
N PRO A 90 -7.39 5.76 1.23
CA PRO A 90 -8.14 5.89 -0.03
C PRO A 90 -7.93 4.70 -0.98
N PHE A 91 -6.67 4.27 -1.16
CA PHE A 91 -6.38 3.13 -2.02
C PHE A 91 -6.90 1.81 -1.41
N LEU A 92 -6.78 1.65 -0.09
CA LEU A 92 -7.22 0.44 0.60
C LEU A 92 -8.73 0.25 0.47
N ASP A 93 -9.50 1.31 0.71
CA ASP A 93 -10.96 1.31 0.64
C ASP A 93 -11.46 1.02 -0.79
N ASP A 94 -10.91 1.75 -1.79
CA ASP A 94 -11.28 1.59 -3.21
C ASP A 94 -11.03 0.18 -3.73
N ASN A 95 -10.07 -0.53 -3.14
CA ASN A 95 -9.63 -1.85 -3.59
C ASN A 95 -10.08 -2.99 -2.66
N GLY A 96 -10.90 -2.70 -1.65
CA GLY A 96 -11.39 -3.70 -0.70
C GLY A 96 -10.27 -4.41 0.07
N ILE A 97 -9.12 -3.74 0.21
CA ILE A 97 -7.97 -4.22 0.99
C ILE A 97 -8.19 -3.82 2.44
N ARG A 98 -8.03 -4.76 3.38
CA ARG A 98 -8.23 -4.47 4.80
C ARG A 98 -7.11 -5.00 5.65
N LEU A 99 -6.64 -4.17 6.58
CA LEU A 99 -5.93 -4.62 7.78
C LEU A 99 -6.98 -5.11 8.77
N GLY A 100 -6.75 -6.28 9.35
CA GLY A 100 -7.65 -6.89 10.32
C GLY A 100 -6.90 -7.87 11.22
N ASN A 101 -7.63 -8.54 12.09
CA ASN A 101 -7.07 -9.55 12.98
C ASN A 101 -7.78 -10.89 12.77
N SER A 102 -6.98 -11.94 12.60
CA SER A 102 -7.38 -13.34 12.57
C SER A 102 -6.99 -13.98 13.91
N GLN A 103 -7.84 -14.84 14.47
CA GLN A 103 -7.52 -15.53 15.73
C GLN A 103 -6.35 -16.51 15.53
N ASP A 104 -6.27 -17.13 14.34
CA ASP A 104 -5.26 -18.14 14.04
C ASP A 104 -3.98 -17.55 13.44
N GLN A 105 -4.07 -16.39 12.79
CA GLN A 105 -2.94 -15.77 12.06
C GLN A 105 -2.47 -14.44 12.66
N GLY A 106 -3.15 -13.92 13.68
CA GLY A 106 -2.87 -12.60 14.24
C GLY A 106 -3.24 -11.49 13.24
N GLU A 107 -2.45 -10.42 13.20
CA GLU A 107 -2.71 -9.31 12.28
C GLU A 107 -2.51 -9.74 10.82
N ILE A 108 -3.53 -9.49 10.00
CA ILE A 108 -3.61 -9.89 8.60
C ILE A 108 -3.87 -8.70 7.69
N LEU A 109 -3.33 -8.78 6.48
CA LEU A 109 -3.76 -7.99 5.35
C LEU A 109 -4.60 -8.85 4.43
N SER A 110 -5.82 -8.42 4.12
CA SER A 110 -6.75 -9.14 3.24
C SER A 110 -7.02 -8.40 1.93
N TYR A 111 -7.18 -9.16 0.85
CA TYR A 111 -7.53 -8.71 -0.49
C TYR A 111 -8.87 -9.32 -0.88
N LYS A 112 -9.78 -8.52 -1.43
CA LYS A 112 -11.02 -9.03 -2.02
C LYS A 112 -10.86 -9.15 -3.53
N GLU A 113 -11.15 -10.34 -4.04
CA GLU A 113 -11.20 -10.63 -5.47
C GLU A 113 -12.54 -10.22 -6.09
N PRO A 114 -12.60 -10.02 -7.43
CA PRO A 114 -13.85 -9.71 -8.13
C PRO A 114 -14.96 -10.75 -7.92
N ASP A 115 -14.59 -12.02 -7.71
CA ASP A 115 -15.55 -13.11 -7.43
C ASP A 115 -16.03 -13.17 -5.97
N GLY A 116 -15.57 -12.24 -5.13
CA GLY A 116 -15.96 -12.12 -3.73
C GLY A 116 -15.11 -12.94 -2.76
N ARG A 117 -14.20 -13.80 -3.23
CA ARG A 117 -13.24 -14.49 -2.36
C ARG A 117 -12.32 -13.48 -1.69
N ARG A 118 -11.90 -13.81 -0.47
CA ARG A 118 -10.91 -13.01 0.26
C ARG A 118 -9.67 -13.84 0.48
N PHE A 119 -8.54 -13.22 0.15
CA PHE A 119 -7.22 -13.79 0.40
C PHE A 119 -6.54 -13.02 1.51
N CYS A 120 -5.85 -13.73 2.39
CA CYS A 120 -5.24 -13.22 3.59
C CYS A 120 -3.73 -13.46 3.55
N ILE A 121 -3.01 -12.46 4.05
CA ILE A 121 -1.57 -12.49 4.21
C ILE A 121 -1.27 -12.11 5.67
N PRO A 122 -0.70 -13.03 6.49
CA PRO A 122 -0.29 -12.71 7.86
C PRO A 122 0.83 -11.66 7.84
N ILE A 123 0.65 -10.53 8.54
CA ILE A 123 1.68 -9.48 8.67
C ILE A 123 2.41 -9.53 10.01
N CYS A 124 1.87 -10.26 10.97
CA CYS A 124 2.53 -10.71 12.20
C CYS A 124 2.38 -12.24 12.30
N SER A 125 3.38 -12.94 12.82
CA SER A 125 3.24 -14.38 13.11
C SER A 125 2.77 -14.53 14.57
N PRO A 126 1.78 -15.39 14.86
CA PRO A 126 1.46 -15.76 16.23
C PRO A 126 2.62 -16.48 16.94
N GLU A 127 3.44 -17.20 16.17
CA GLU A 127 4.49 -18.08 16.69
C GLU A 127 5.84 -17.36 16.88
N ALA A 128 6.10 -16.30 16.12
CA ALA A 128 7.30 -15.48 16.24
C ALA A 128 6.96 -14.09 16.78
N LYS A 129 7.27 -13.86 18.05
CA LYS A 129 7.12 -12.54 18.68
C LYS A 129 7.97 -11.50 17.94
N GLY A 130 7.33 -10.52 17.30
CA GLY A 130 8.01 -9.39 16.65
C GLY A 130 7.36 -8.95 15.35
N TRP A 131 7.86 -7.85 14.78
CA TRP A 131 7.42 -7.34 13.48
C TRP A 131 8.12 -8.07 12.34
N HIS A 132 7.36 -8.56 11.36
CA HIS A 132 7.95 -9.06 10.12
C HIS A 132 8.50 -7.90 9.30
N ILE A 133 9.83 -7.88 9.12
CA ILE A 133 10.53 -6.86 8.32
C ILE A 133 10.52 -7.16 6.82
N HIS A 134 10.04 -8.34 6.43
CA HIS A 134 9.93 -8.77 5.04
C HIS A 134 8.46 -8.86 4.60
N PRO A 135 8.15 -8.62 3.32
CA PRO A 135 6.83 -8.89 2.77
C PRO A 135 6.48 -10.37 3.05
N PRO A 136 5.27 -10.66 3.52
CA PRO A 136 4.93 -12.03 3.84
C PRO A 136 4.89 -12.87 2.56
N LYS A 137 5.32 -14.13 2.67
CA LYS A 137 5.37 -15.08 1.56
C LYS A 137 4.20 -16.04 1.71
N GLY A 138 3.32 -16.08 0.72
CA GLY A 138 2.14 -16.94 0.74
C GLY A 138 0.86 -16.13 0.93
N MET A 139 -0.05 -16.29 -0.03
CA MET A 139 -1.39 -15.75 0.01
C MET A 139 -2.34 -16.93 0.13
N GLU A 140 -3.15 -16.96 1.19
CA GLU A 140 -4.06 -18.06 1.48
C GLU A 140 -5.50 -17.58 1.45
N LEU A 141 -6.46 -18.47 1.23
CA LEU A 141 -7.87 -18.13 1.38
C LEU A 141 -8.14 -17.77 2.85
N CYS A 142 -8.80 -16.64 3.08
CA CYS A 142 -9.24 -16.30 4.42
C CYS A 142 -10.28 -17.34 4.88
N ASN A 143 -10.06 -17.95 6.04
CA ASN A 143 -11.09 -18.78 6.66
C ASN A 143 -12.31 -17.90 7.01
N SER A 144 -13.51 -18.37 6.64
CA SER A 144 -14.77 -17.61 6.67
C SER A 144 -15.25 -17.20 8.07
N THR A 145 -14.54 -17.58 9.14
CA THR A 145 -14.92 -17.34 10.53
C THR A 145 -14.27 -16.11 11.18
N GLN A 146 -13.35 -15.37 10.55
CA GLN A 146 -12.48 -14.44 11.31
C GLN A 146 -12.01 -13.20 10.54
N ILE A 147 -12.93 -12.36 10.08
CA ILE A 147 -12.59 -10.96 9.74
C ILE A 147 -13.68 -10.08 10.36
N GLU A 148 -13.46 -9.64 11.60
CA GLU A 148 -14.18 -8.50 12.19
C GLU A 148 -13.64 -7.18 11.62
#